data_AF-A0A067Q4Z4-F1
#
_entry.id   AF-A0A067Q4Z4-F1
#
_cell.length_a   1.000
_cell.length_b   1.000
_cell.length_c   1.000
_cell.angle_alpha   90.00
_cell.angle_beta   90.00
_cell.angle_gamma   90.00
#
_symmetry.space_group_name_H-M   'P 1'
#
loop_
_entity.id
_entity.type
_entity.pdbx_description
1 polymer ?
#
loop_
_entity_poly.entity_id
_entity_poly.type
_entity_poly.pdbx_seq_one_letter_code
_entity_poly.pdbx_strand_id
1 'polypeptide(L)'
;DPEAQAMVIDSLRAQVQDLFSQVSQLNNKLVQSYDRVSDLEDDLHHLAALNTGLLVEKSHVTTELTRLMEKATEEAARRGQAETARADIEKELDDLSANLFDQANTMVAEARLARAISERKVVEAELALKGAEEAVAMMQEHMQTMQGEKEAAERAAEEMKLTMGKGKWVERSPSKPGHPSSRLLNCHTPYQEFILFVTHLRSIRPATPQPPVMSTFTGLPFFARLSA
;
A
#
# COMPACT_ATOMS: atom_id res chain seq x y z
N ASP A 1 16.98 120.64 -82.82
CA ASP A 1 16.74 119.56 -83.78
C ASP A 1 15.61 118.64 -83.34
N PRO A 2 14.44 118.71 -84.00
CA PRO A 2 13.27 117.89 -83.70
C PRO A 2 13.51 116.39 -83.94
N GLU A 3 14.43 116.05 -84.84
CA GLU A 3 14.76 114.67 -85.23
C GLU A 3 15.46 113.88 -84.11
N ALA A 4 16.40 114.53 -83.39
CA ALA A 4 17.07 113.92 -82.24
C ALA A 4 16.10 113.65 -81.06
N GLN A 5 15.10 114.52 -80.87
CA GLN A 5 14.07 114.32 -79.86
C GLN A 5 13.14 113.14 -80.21
N ALA A 6 12.77 112.98 -81.48
CA ALA A 6 11.97 111.85 -81.94
C ALA A 6 12.70 110.51 -81.73
N MET A 7 13.99 110.42 -82.07
CA MET A 7 14.78 109.20 -81.85
C MET A 7 14.89 108.81 -80.36
N VAL A 8 15.03 109.79 -79.46
CA VAL A 8 15.06 109.53 -78.01
C VAL A 8 13.71 109.04 -77.50
N ILE A 9 12.60 109.63 -77.98
CA ILE A 9 11.24 109.19 -77.62
C ILE A 9 10.98 107.76 -78.11
N ASP A 10 11.40 107.42 -79.32
CA ASP A 10 11.22 106.08 -79.87
C ASP A 10 12.08 105.03 -79.14
N SER A 11 13.30 105.39 -78.75
CA SER A 11 14.16 104.53 -77.94
C SER A 11 13.58 104.27 -76.54
N LEU A 12 13.07 105.31 -75.87
CA LEU A 12 12.38 105.16 -74.59
C LEU A 12 11.10 104.33 -74.70
N ARG A 13 10.33 104.48 -75.78
CA ARG A 13 9.14 103.65 -76.05
C ARG A 13 9.51 102.18 -76.24
N ALA A 14 10.56 101.89 -77.00
CA ALA A 14 11.07 100.54 -77.18
C ALA A 14 11.53 99.92 -75.85
N GLN A 15 12.29 100.68 -75.03
CA GLN A 15 12.72 100.23 -73.70
C GLN A 15 11.54 99.98 -72.75
N VAL A 16 10.52 100.85 -72.76
CA VAL A 16 9.29 100.64 -71.95
C VAL A 16 8.54 99.40 -72.39
N GLN A 17 8.48 99.14 -73.70
CA GLN A 17 7.81 97.95 -74.25
C GLN A 17 8.57 96.65 -73.93
N ASP A 18 9.90 96.68 -74.00
CA ASP A 18 10.75 95.55 -73.58
C ASP A 18 10.64 95.31 -72.07
N LEU A 19 10.64 96.36 -71.26
CA LEU A 19 10.47 96.25 -69.82
C LEU A 19 9.09 95.67 -69.47
N PHE A 20 8.03 96.09 -70.17
CA PHE A 20 6.69 95.53 -70.00
C PHE A 20 6.65 94.04 -70.36
N SER A 21 7.29 93.64 -71.47
CA SER A 21 7.41 92.24 -71.87
C SER A 21 8.15 91.42 -70.81
N GLN A 22 9.27 91.94 -70.29
CA GLN A 22 10.05 91.29 -69.24
C GLN A 22 9.25 91.14 -67.94
N VAL A 23 8.54 92.19 -67.49
CA VAL A 23 7.69 92.16 -66.29
C VAL A 23 6.57 91.14 -66.47
N SER A 24 5.94 91.08 -67.64
CA SER A 24 4.89 90.10 -67.95
C SER A 24 5.42 88.67 -67.92
N GLN A 25 6.61 88.42 -68.50
CA GLN A 25 7.28 87.11 -68.45
C GLN A 25 7.67 86.70 -67.03
N LEU A 26 8.22 87.61 -66.24
CA LEU A 26 8.56 87.35 -64.84
C LEU A 26 7.32 87.07 -64.00
N ASN A 27 6.22 87.79 -64.24
CA ASN A 27 4.96 87.54 -63.55
C ASN A 27 4.42 86.14 -63.88
N ASN A 28 4.42 85.74 -65.15
CA ASN A 28 4.02 84.38 -65.54
C ASN A 28 4.90 83.29 -64.89
N LYS A 29 6.21 83.51 -64.78
CA LYS A 29 7.11 82.58 -64.07
C LYS A 29 6.83 82.54 -62.57
N LEU A 30 6.50 83.68 -61.96
CA LEU A 30 6.14 83.75 -60.55
C LEU A 30 4.85 82.99 -60.28
N VAL A 31 3.83 83.17 -61.12
CA VAL A 31 2.55 82.43 -61.04
C VAL A 31 2.81 80.92 -61.17
N GLN A 32 3.57 80.49 -62.17
CA GLN A 32 3.93 79.07 -62.34
C GLN A 32 4.72 78.51 -61.14
N SER A 33 5.61 79.32 -60.56
CA SER A 33 6.34 78.93 -59.36
C SER A 33 5.41 78.81 -58.16
N TYR A 34 4.41 79.68 -58.04
CA TYR A 34 3.44 79.65 -56.96
C TYR A 34 2.55 78.41 -57.06
N ASP A 35 2.04 78.11 -58.25
CA ASP A 35 1.26 76.89 -58.50
C ASP A 35 2.07 75.64 -58.15
N ARG A 36 3.34 75.58 -58.59
CA ARG A 36 4.23 74.46 -58.26
C ARG A 36 4.53 74.33 -56.76
N VAL A 37 4.70 75.45 -56.06
CA VAL A 37 4.91 75.43 -54.60
C VAL A 37 3.64 74.94 -53.91
N SER A 38 2.46 75.39 -54.35
CA SER A 38 1.17 74.92 -53.84
C SER A 38 1.02 73.40 -54.02
N ASP A 39 1.31 72.88 -55.20
CA ASP A 39 1.26 71.42 -55.47
C ASP A 39 2.22 70.64 -54.56
N LEU A 40 3.43 71.15 -54.35
CA LEU A 40 4.42 70.52 -53.46
C LEU A 40 4.01 70.58 -51.99
N GLU A 41 3.38 71.66 -51.55
CA GLU A 41 2.84 71.80 -50.20
C GLU A 41 1.70 70.79 -49.97
N ASP A 42 0.80 70.63 -50.94
CA ASP A 42 -0.28 69.64 -50.90
C ASP A 42 0.25 68.20 -50.85
N ASP A 43 1.24 67.86 -51.69
CA ASP A 43 1.91 66.55 -51.66
C ASP A 43 2.59 66.28 -50.31
N LEU A 44 3.25 67.29 -49.74
CA LEU A 44 3.91 67.19 -48.44
C LEU A 44 2.88 66.96 -47.32
N HIS A 45 1.76 67.67 -47.35
CA HIS A 45 0.66 67.46 -46.40
C HIS A 45 0.07 66.05 -46.52
N HIS A 46 -0.13 65.56 -47.73
CA HIS A 46 -0.64 64.21 -47.97
C HIS A 46 0.33 63.13 -47.46
N LEU A 47 1.62 63.27 -47.75
CA LEU A 47 2.66 62.34 -47.26
C LEU A 47 2.77 62.37 -45.73
N ALA A 48 2.69 63.55 -45.11
CA ALA A 48 2.70 63.68 -43.65
C ALA A 48 1.49 62.96 -43.03
N ALA A 49 0.29 63.16 -43.58
CA ALA A 49 -0.92 62.49 -43.11
C ALA A 49 -0.81 60.95 -43.21
N LEU A 50 -0.34 60.43 -44.35
CA LEU A 50 -0.11 59.00 -44.53
C LEU A 50 0.92 58.44 -43.55
N ASN A 51 2.04 59.14 -43.35
CA ASN A 51 3.08 58.72 -42.42
C ASN A 51 2.53 58.68 -40.99
N THR A 52 1.77 59.70 -40.57
CA THR A 52 1.13 59.68 -39.24
C THR A 52 0.14 58.52 -39.08
N GLY A 53 -0.69 58.23 -40.09
CA GLY A 53 -1.59 57.09 -40.08
C GLY A 53 -0.85 55.76 -39.95
N LEU A 54 0.21 55.57 -40.73
CA LEU A 54 1.04 54.36 -40.69
C LEU A 54 1.77 54.21 -39.35
N LEU A 55 2.24 55.31 -38.75
CA LEU A 55 2.86 55.28 -37.43
C LEU A 55 1.87 54.82 -36.35
N VAL A 56 0.61 55.28 -36.42
CA VAL A 56 -0.45 54.85 -35.50
C VAL A 56 -0.72 53.35 -35.67
N GLU A 57 -0.88 52.86 -36.90
CA GLU A 57 -1.08 51.43 -37.17
C GLU A 57 0.08 50.58 -36.68
N LYS A 58 1.32 50.99 -36.96
CA LYS A 58 2.50 50.30 -36.47
C LYS A 58 2.51 50.26 -34.94
N SER A 59 2.23 51.39 -34.28
CA SER A 59 2.17 51.45 -32.83
C SER A 59 1.09 50.51 -32.27
N HIS A 60 -0.08 50.49 -32.89
CA HIS A 60 -1.19 49.61 -32.51
C HIS A 60 -0.83 48.12 -32.68
N VAL A 61 -0.25 47.75 -33.81
CA VAL A 61 0.24 46.38 -34.07
C VAL A 61 1.29 45.97 -33.05
N THR A 62 2.23 46.87 -32.70
CA THR A 62 3.22 46.56 -31.67
C THR A 62 2.58 46.35 -30.29
N THR A 63 1.57 47.15 -29.92
CA THR A 63 0.84 46.98 -28.65
C THR A 63 0.10 45.65 -28.61
N GLU A 64 -0.61 45.28 -29.68
CA GLU A 64 -1.33 43.99 -29.73
C GLU A 64 -0.36 42.80 -29.74
N LEU A 65 0.79 42.91 -30.42
CA LEU A 65 1.82 41.89 -30.38
C LEU A 65 2.35 41.70 -28.95
N THR A 66 2.69 42.77 -28.25
CA THR A 66 3.16 42.70 -26.86
C THR A 66 2.09 42.07 -25.95
N ARG A 67 0.82 42.45 -26.11
CA ARG A 67 -0.30 41.88 -25.36
C ARG A 67 -0.51 40.39 -25.64
N LEU A 68 -0.37 39.94 -26.88
CA LEU A 68 -0.46 38.52 -27.22
C LEU A 68 0.73 37.73 -26.68
N MET A 69 1.94 38.30 -26.72
CA MET A 69 3.12 37.69 -26.13
C MET A 69 2.96 37.52 -24.62
N GLU A 70 2.49 38.55 -23.91
CA GLU A 70 2.20 38.49 -22.47
C GLU A 70 1.19 37.38 -22.16
N LYS A 71 0.05 37.34 -22.87
CA LYS A 71 -0.94 36.27 -22.72
C LYS A 71 -0.37 34.88 -23.00
N ALA A 72 0.45 34.73 -24.04
CA ALA A 72 1.07 33.45 -24.35
C ALA A 72 2.06 33.02 -23.26
N THR A 73 2.82 33.96 -22.70
CA THR A 73 3.74 33.69 -21.59
C THR A 73 3.00 33.32 -20.30
N GLU A 74 1.90 34.01 -19.98
CA GLU A 74 1.05 33.67 -18.84
C GLU A 74 0.41 32.30 -19.00
N GLU A 75 -0.11 32.00 -20.19
CA GLU A 75 -0.71 30.70 -20.49
C GLU A 75 0.33 29.57 -20.40
N ALA A 76 1.55 29.79 -20.91
CA ALA A 76 2.64 28.84 -20.76
C ALA A 76 3.02 28.61 -19.29
N ALA A 77 3.07 29.67 -18.48
CA ALA A 77 3.36 29.57 -17.05
C ALA A 77 2.25 28.83 -16.28
N ARG A 78 0.98 29.16 -16.54
CA ARG A 78 -0.19 28.48 -15.96
C ARG A 78 -0.25 27.01 -16.36
N ARG A 79 0.02 26.72 -17.63
CA ARG A 79 0.11 25.35 -18.13
C ARG A 79 1.23 24.58 -17.44
N GLY A 80 2.41 25.18 -17.27
CA GLY A 80 3.51 24.56 -16.53
C GLY A 80 3.11 24.20 -15.10
N GLN A 81 2.43 25.11 -14.38
CA GLN A 81 1.92 24.82 -13.03
C GLN A 81 0.87 23.71 -13.02
N ALA A 82 -0.06 23.71 -13.97
CA ALA A 82 -1.07 22.67 -14.10
C ALA A 82 -0.45 21.29 -14.43
N GLU A 83 0.57 21.26 -15.28
CA GLU A 83 1.32 20.04 -15.61
C GLU A 83 2.10 19.52 -14.40
N THR A 84 2.74 20.39 -13.61
CA THR A 84 3.39 20.00 -12.34
C THR A 84 2.38 19.43 -11.34
N ALA A 85 1.27 20.13 -11.09
CA ALA A 85 0.24 19.66 -10.16
C ALA A 85 -0.37 18.32 -10.62
N ARG A 86 -0.54 18.13 -11.93
CA ARG A 86 -0.99 16.86 -12.49
C ARG A 86 0.03 15.75 -12.27
N ALA A 87 1.31 16.00 -12.49
CA ALA A 87 2.37 15.01 -12.24
C ALA A 87 2.45 14.62 -10.76
N ASP A 88 2.27 15.58 -9.86
CA ASP A 88 2.23 15.31 -8.41
C ASP A 88 1.04 14.42 -8.04
N ILE A 89 -0.16 14.71 -8.58
CA ILE A 89 -1.35 13.87 -8.37
C ILE A 89 -1.17 12.46 -8.97
N GLU A 90 -0.60 12.34 -10.16
CA GLU A 90 -0.31 11.03 -10.78
C GLU A 90 0.63 10.21 -9.88
N LYS A 91 1.67 10.83 -9.32
CA LYS A 91 2.57 10.18 -8.37
C LYS A 91 1.85 9.75 -7.08
N GLU A 92 1.05 10.62 -6.49
CA GLU A 92 0.28 10.28 -5.28
C GLU A 92 -0.72 9.15 -5.52
N LEU A 93 -1.35 9.12 -6.70
CA LEU A 93 -2.23 8.03 -7.12
C LEU A 93 -1.46 6.72 -7.29
N ASP A 94 -0.29 6.75 -7.90
CA ASP A 94 0.57 5.58 -8.05
C ASP A 94 1.00 5.04 -6.67
N ASP A 95 1.48 5.91 -5.78
CA ASP A 95 1.89 5.54 -4.42
C ASP A 95 0.71 4.96 -3.61
N LEU A 96 -0.46 5.59 -3.70
CA LEU A 96 -1.67 5.08 -3.04
C LEU A 96 -2.09 3.71 -3.62
N SER A 97 -2.03 3.56 -4.95
CA SER A 97 -2.40 2.31 -5.61
C SER A 97 -1.46 1.18 -5.21
N ALA A 98 -0.15 1.41 -5.14
CA ALA A 98 0.83 0.44 -4.67
C ALA A 98 0.53 -0.01 -3.23
N ASN A 99 0.30 0.95 -2.33
CA ASN A 99 -0.05 0.65 -0.94
C ASN A 99 -1.36 -0.14 -0.81
N LEU A 100 -2.39 0.22 -1.58
CA LEU A 100 -3.68 -0.46 -1.55
C LEU A 100 -3.57 -1.89 -2.10
N PHE A 101 -2.80 -2.08 -3.18
CA PHE A 101 -2.53 -3.42 -3.72
C PHE A 101 -1.73 -4.27 -2.74
N ASP A 102 -0.71 -3.72 -2.09
CA ASP A 102 0.08 -4.44 -1.09
C ASP A 102 -0.78 -4.84 0.11
N GLN A 103 -1.60 -3.93 0.65
CA GLN A 103 -2.53 -4.24 1.74
C GLN A 103 -3.54 -5.32 1.34
N ALA A 104 -4.10 -5.24 0.14
CA ALA A 104 -5.02 -6.24 -0.37
C ALA A 104 -4.34 -7.60 -0.53
N ASN A 105 -3.11 -7.63 -1.04
CA ASN A 105 -2.31 -8.85 -1.18
C ASN A 105 -2.01 -9.48 0.18
N THR A 106 -1.62 -8.68 1.18
CA THR A 106 -1.42 -9.16 2.55
C THR A 106 -2.71 -9.74 3.12
N MET A 107 -3.84 -9.04 3.02
CA MET A 107 -5.13 -9.52 3.54
C MET A 107 -5.56 -10.83 2.87
N VAL A 108 -5.35 -10.96 1.55
CA VAL A 108 -5.66 -12.19 0.82
C VAL A 108 -4.71 -13.32 1.23
N ALA A 109 -3.43 -13.04 1.43
CA ALA A 109 -2.45 -14.03 1.91
C ALA A 109 -2.80 -14.53 3.31
N GLU A 110 -3.16 -13.62 4.23
CA GLU A 110 -3.62 -13.95 5.57
C GLU A 110 -4.88 -14.81 5.54
N ALA A 111 -5.88 -14.46 4.72
CA ALA A 111 -7.09 -15.25 4.56
C ALA A 111 -6.81 -16.65 4.01
N ARG A 112 -5.90 -16.78 3.04
CA ARG A 112 -5.47 -18.08 2.50
C ARG A 112 -4.77 -18.92 3.55
N LEU A 113 -3.88 -18.34 4.34
CA LEU A 113 -3.19 -19.03 5.43
C LEU A 113 -4.18 -19.46 6.53
N ALA A 114 -5.08 -18.58 6.94
CA ALA A 114 -6.11 -18.89 7.94
C ALA A 114 -7.01 -20.04 7.47
N ARG A 115 -7.44 -20.03 6.20
CA ARG A 115 -8.17 -21.14 5.59
C ARG A 115 -7.36 -22.42 5.63
N ALA A 116 -6.12 -22.43 5.15
CA ALA A 116 -5.26 -23.62 5.15
C ALA A 116 -5.03 -24.19 6.57
N ILE A 117 -4.87 -23.33 7.59
CA ILE A 117 -4.75 -23.75 8.99
C ILE A 117 -6.07 -24.36 9.49
N SER A 118 -7.21 -23.75 9.18
CA SER A 118 -8.51 -24.29 9.56
C SER A 118 -8.78 -25.65 8.94
N GLU A 119 -8.46 -25.83 7.65
CA GLU A 119 -8.59 -27.10 6.93
C GLU A 119 -7.69 -28.18 7.56
N ARG A 120 -6.43 -27.85 7.89
CA ARG A 120 -5.54 -28.79 8.59
C ARG A 120 -6.08 -29.21 9.96
N LYS A 121 -6.62 -28.28 10.74
CA LYS A 121 -7.22 -28.59 12.05
C LYS A 121 -8.45 -29.48 11.92
N VAL A 122 -9.28 -29.27 10.89
CA VAL A 122 -10.43 -30.14 10.61
C VAL A 122 -9.95 -31.56 10.30
N VAL A 123 -8.96 -31.72 9.41
CA VAL A 123 -8.40 -33.04 9.09
C VAL A 123 -7.80 -33.72 10.32
N GLU A 124 -7.07 -32.98 11.16
CA GLU A 124 -6.51 -33.52 12.41
C GLU A 124 -7.61 -33.96 13.38
N ALA A 125 -8.67 -33.16 13.54
CA ALA A 125 -9.82 -33.50 14.38
C ALA A 125 -10.59 -34.72 13.85
N GLU A 126 -10.77 -34.83 12.53
CA GLU A 126 -11.38 -36.00 11.88
C GLU A 126 -10.58 -37.28 12.13
N LEU A 127 -9.24 -37.22 12.00
CA LEU A 127 -8.37 -38.36 12.30
C LEU A 127 -8.42 -38.75 13.77
N ALA A 128 -8.41 -37.76 14.69
CA ALA A 128 -8.53 -38.01 16.12
C ALA A 128 -9.89 -38.63 16.49
N LEU A 129 -10.98 -38.15 15.88
CA LEU A 129 -12.32 -38.70 16.07
C LEU A 129 -12.37 -40.15 15.59
N LYS A 130 -11.86 -40.44 14.40
CA LYS A 130 -11.80 -41.81 13.87
C LYS A 130 -11.01 -42.75 14.78
N GLY A 131 -9.86 -42.30 15.30
CA GLY A 131 -9.08 -43.10 16.25
C GLY A 131 -9.83 -43.37 17.57
N ALA A 132 -10.60 -42.40 18.05
CA ALA A 132 -11.45 -42.58 19.23
C ALA A 132 -12.64 -43.52 18.96
N GLU A 133 -13.27 -43.41 17.79
CA GLU A 133 -14.33 -44.32 17.34
C GLU A 133 -13.84 -45.77 17.28
N GLU A 134 -12.65 -46.01 16.70
CA GLU A 134 -12.03 -47.33 16.66
C GLU A 134 -11.74 -47.88 18.07
N ALA A 135 -11.25 -47.04 19.00
CA ALA A 135 -11.01 -47.44 20.38
C ALA A 135 -12.31 -47.78 21.15
N VAL A 136 -13.38 -47.01 20.93
CA VAL A 136 -14.70 -47.29 21.50
C VAL A 136 -15.27 -48.58 20.93
N ALA A 137 -15.12 -48.82 19.62
CA ALA A 137 -15.54 -50.08 19.00
C ALA A 137 -14.83 -51.29 19.63
N MET A 138 -13.51 -51.21 19.84
CA MET A 138 -12.76 -52.27 20.54
C MET A 138 -13.21 -52.44 22.00
N MET A 139 -13.48 -51.35 22.72
CA MET A 139 -13.97 -51.42 24.10
C MET A 139 -15.37 -52.03 24.18
N GLN A 140 -16.25 -51.71 23.22
CA GLN A 140 -17.58 -52.30 23.11
C GLN A 140 -17.48 -53.81 22.83
N GLU A 141 -16.60 -54.23 21.91
CA GLU A 141 -16.35 -55.64 21.63
C GLU A 141 -15.87 -56.38 22.89
N HIS A 142 -14.85 -55.83 23.58
CA HIS A 142 -14.34 -56.44 24.81
C HIS A 142 -15.39 -56.47 25.93
N MET A 143 -16.26 -55.47 26.03
CA MET A 143 -17.36 -55.47 27.00
C MET A 143 -18.40 -56.54 26.66
N GLN A 144 -18.73 -56.73 25.38
CA GLN A 144 -19.67 -57.76 24.94
C GLN A 144 -19.11 -59.16 25.19
N THR A 145 -17.82 -59.40 24.93
CA THR A 145 -17.19 -60.70 25.26
C THR A 145 -17.18 -60.95 26.76
N MET A 146 -16.76 -59.97 27.57
CA MET A 146 -16.78 -60.06 29.03
C MET A 146 -18.19 -60.25 29.60
N GLN A 147 -19.21 -59.60 29.02
CA GLN A 147 -20.61 -59.81 29.39
C GLN A 147 -21.07 -61.23 29.03
N GLY A 148 -20.75 -61.72 27.83
CA GLY A 148 -21.07 -63.08 27.41
C GLY A 148 -20.39 -64.15 28.27
N GLU A 149 -19.11 -63.95 28.62
CA GLU A 149 -18.37 -64.81 29.56
C GLU A 149 -19.00 -64.77 30.96
N LYS A 150 -19.35 -63.58 31.47
CA LYS A 150 -20.03 -63.42 32.75
C LYS A 150 -21.37 -64.15 32.74
N GLU A 151 -22.20 -63.98 31.72
CA GLU A 151 -23.49 -64.66 31.60
C GLU A 151 -23.34 -66.18 31.49
N ALA A 152 -22.32 -66.67 30.77
CA ALA A 152 -22.01 -68.09 30.70
C ALA A 152 -21.54 -68.65 32.06
N ALA A 153 -20.69 -67.91 32.77
CA ALA A 153 -20.23 -68.26 34.11
C ALA A 153 -21.38 -68.22 35.14
N GLU A 154 -22.27 -67.23 35.03
CA GLU A 154 -23.47 -67.10 35.86
C GLU A 154 -24.44 -68.26 35.62
N ARG A 155 -24.72 -68.60 34.35
CA ARG A 155 -25.50 -69.80 33.99
C ARG A 155 -24.85 -71.08 34.51
N ALA A 156 -23.55 -71.26 34.33
CA ALA A 156 -22.83 -72.43 34.85
C ALA A 156 -22.85 -72.49 36.39
N ALA A 157 -22.77 -71.35 37.08
CA ALA A 157 -22.88 -71.25 38.52
C ALA A 157 -24.30 -71.57 39.02
N GLU A 158 -25.35 -71.13 38.29
CA GLU A 158 -26.73 -71.50 38.58
C GLU A 158 -26.97 -73.00 38.37
N GLU A 159 -26.49 -73.58 37.27
CA GLU A 159 -26.54 -75.03 37.03
C GLU A 159 -25.78 -75.81 38.13
N MET A 160 -24.60 -75.34 38.52
CA MET A 160 -23.83 -75.92 39.62
C MET A 160 -24.57 -75.79 40.96
N LYS A 161 -25.27 -74.67 41.20
CA LYS A 161 -26.10 -74.47 42.39
C LYS A 161 -27.33 -75.38 42.39
N LEU A 162 -27.92 -75.68 41.23
CA LEU A 162 -29.03 -76.62 41.11
C LEU A 162 -28.59 -78.08 41.34
N THR A 163 -27.41 -78.46 40.84
CA THR A 163 -26.81 -79.78 41.10
C THR A 163 -26.33 -79.95 42.54
N MET A 164 -25.79 -78.89 43.15
CA MET A 164 -25.38 -78.85 44.57
C MET A 164 -26.54 -78.58 45.54
N GLY A 165 -27.69 -78.11 45.07
CA GLY A 165 -28.88 -77.81 45.88
C GLY A 165 -29.53 -79.03 46.56
N LYS A 166 -29.07 -80.24 46.24
CA LYS A 166 -29.45 -81.48 46.95
C LYS A 166 -28.35 -82.04 47.87
N GLY A 167 -27.18 -81.39 47.96
CA GLY A 167 -26.06 -81.82 48.78
C GLY A 167 -25.73 -80.80 49.87
N LYS A 168 -25.69 -81.25 51.13
CA LYS A 168 -25.25 -80.44 52.27
C LYS A 168 -23.92 -79.75 51.97
N TRP A 169 -23.89 -78.43 52.06
CA TRP A 169 -22.66 -77.65 52.12
C TRP A 169 -21.85 -78.10 53.35
N VAL A 170 -20.73 -78.78 53.09
CA VAL A 170 -19.70 -79.02 54.10
C VAL A 170 -18.78 -77.81 54.06
N GLU A 171 -18.87 -76.98 55.09
CA GLU A 171 -17.95 -75.89 55.34
C GLU A 171 -16.57 -76.48 55.66
N ARG A 172 -15.71 -76.57 54.65
CA ARG A 172 -14.32 -76.98 54.84
C ARG A 172 -13.55 -75.79 55.36
N SER A 173 -13.46 -75.72 56.69
CA SER A 173 -12.44 -74.96 57.40
C SER A 173 -11.05 -75.23 56.80
N PRO A 174 -10.25 -74.21 56.45
CA PRO A 174 -8.83 -74.36 56.27
C PRO A 174 -8.11 -73.74 57.47
N SER A 175 -7.74 -74.59 58.43
CA SER A 175 -6.69 -74.30 59.40
C SER A 175 -5.30 -74.53 58.76
N LYS A 176 -4.59 -73.41 58.43
CA LYS A 176 -3.12 -73.14 58.36
C LYS A 176 -2.18 -74.13 57.62
N PRO A 177 -0.89 -73.79 57.33
CA PRO A 177 -0.21 -72.49 57.11
C PRO A 177 0.48 -72.43 55.73
N GLY A 178 0.70 -71.24 55.14
CA GLY A 178 1.71 -71.10 54.07
C GLY A 178 1.35 -70.34 52.80
N HIS A 179 0.27 -69.56 52.74
CA HIS A 179 0.14 -68.58 51.65
C HIS A 179 0.77 -67.25 52.06
N PRO A 180 1.64 -66.66 51.23
CA PRO A 180 2.16 -65.33 51.50
C PRO A 180 0.95 -64.41 51.58
N SER A 181 0.82 -63.68 52.69
CA SER A 181 -0.05 -62.51 52.75
C SER A 181 0.15 -61.74 51.45
N SER A 182 -0.91 -61.39 50.73
CA SER A 182 -0.83 -60.44 49.63
C SER A 182 -0.20 -59.17 50.21
N ARG A 183 1.13 -59.08 50.09
CA ARG A 183 1.88 -57.89 50.46
C ARG A 183 1.55 -56.97 49.32
N LEU A 184 0.54 -56.12 49.54
CA LEU A 184 0.28 -54.98 48.68
C LEU A 184 1.65 -54.37 48.34
N LEU A 185 1.96 -54.20 47.05
CA LEU A 185 3.29 -53.78 46.58
C LEU A 185 3.76 -52.44 47.19
N ASN A 186 2.85 -51.70 47.83
CA ASN A 186 3.11 -50.47 48.55
C ASN A 186 3.82 -50.67 49.91
N CYS A 187 3.87 -51.89 50.44
CA CYS A 187 4.53 -52.20 51.72
C CYS A 187 5.97 -52.71 51.54
N HIS A 188 6.47 -52.83 50.31
CA HIS A 188 7.83 -53.27 50.05
C HIS A 188 8.81 -52.12 50.32
N THR A 189 9.88 -52.37 51.08
CA THR A 189 10.85 -51.34 51.50
C THR A 189 11.43 -50.52 50.33
N PRO A 190 11.79 -51.13 49.18
CA PRO A 190 12.15 -50.40 47.97
C PRO A 190 11.09 -49.43 47.43
N TYR A 191 9.80 -49.79 47.51
CA TYR A 191 8.72 -48.92 47.08
C TYR A 191 8.53 -47.75 48.04
N GLN A 192 8.62 -47.99 49.35
CA GLN A 192 8.57 -46.92 50.36
C GLN A 192 9.71 -45.90 50.17
N GLU A 193 10.91 -46.37 49.86
CA GLU A 193 12.06 -45.50 49.55
C GLU A 193 11.89 -44.73 48.25
N PHE A 194 11.31 -45.35 47.22
CA PHE A 194 10.99 -44.66 45.99
C PHE A 194 10.00 -43.51 46.23
N ILE A 195 8.96 -43.75 47.05
CA ILE A 195 8.00 -42.70 47.40
C ILE A 195 8.66 -41.59 48.24
N LEU A 196 9.54 -41.92 49.19
CA LEU A 196 10.33 -40.93 49.92
C LEU A 196 11.27 -40.12 49.01
N PHE A 197 11.85 -40.75 47.99
CA PHE A 197 12.65 -40.05 46.99
C PHE A 197 11.81 -39.09 46.12
N VAL A 198 10.66 -39.55 45.62
CA VAL A 198 9.76 -38.71 44.81
C VAL A 198 9.21 -37.53 45.61
N THR A 199 8.90 -37.72 46.89
CA THR A 199 8.47 -36.61 47.77
C THR A 199 9.60 -35.60 48.01
N HIS A 200 10.85 -36.05 48.17
CA HIS A 200 12.00 -35.16 48.26
C HIS A 200 12.22 -34.34 46.96
N LEU A 201 12.17 -34.98 45.78
CA LEU A 201 12.26 -34.26 44.50
C LEU A 201 11.16 -33.21 44.33
N ARG A 202 9.94 -33.53 44.76
CA ARG A 202 8.81 -32.59 44.74
C ARG A 202 8.97 -31.43 45.72
N SER A 203 9.76 -31.58 46.78
CA SER A 203 10.06 -30.49 47.74
C SER A 203 11.14 -29.53 47.24
N ILE A 204 12.02 -29.98 46.33
CA ILE A 204 13.09 -29.16 45.75
C ILE A 204 12.58 -28.35 44.54
N ARG A 205 11.71 -28.94 43.72
CA ARG A 205 11.14 -28.31 42.51
C ARG A 205 10.45 -26.95 42.73
N PRO A 206 9.77 -26.66 43.85
CA PRO A 206 9.14 -25.36 44.08
C PRO A 206 10.13 -24.26 44.49
N ALA A 207 11.35 -24.62 44.90
CA ALA A 207 12.24 -23.69 45.61
C ALA A 207 13.34 -23.07 44.73
N THR A 208 13.68 -23.63 43.55
CA THR A 208 14.84 -23.14 42.78
C THR A 208 14.69 -23.26 41.25
N PRO A 209 15.00 -22.21 40.47
CA PRO A 209 15.06 -22.27 39.00
C PRO A 209 16.38 -22.85 38.43
N GLN A 210 17.35 -23.20 39.28
CA GLN A 210 18.60 -23.87 38.88
C GLN A 210 18.53 -25.39 39.11
N PRO A 211 19.19 -26.22 38.25
CA PRO A 211 19.17 -27.66 38.41
C PRO A 211 19.95 -28.09 39.68
N PRO A 212 19.37 -28.94 40.55
CA PRO A 212 20.03 -29.39 41.77
C PRO A 212 21.26 -30.26 41.48
N VAL A 213 22.33 -30.07 42.27
CA VAL A 213 23.62 -30.77 42.13
C VAL A 213 23.47 -32.27 42.42
N MET A 214 23.95 -33.13 41.52
CA MET A 214 23.76 -34.60 41.56
C MET A 214 24.28 -35.27 42.85
N SER A 215 25.24 -34.64 43.52
CA SER A 215 25.81 -35.08 44.81
C SER A 215 24.80 -35.07 45.97
N THR A 216 23.72 -34.30 45.89
CA THR A 216 22.65 -34.35 46.91
C THR A 216 21.75 -35.59 46.81
N PHE A 217 21.71 -36.27 45.67
CA PHE A 217 20.84 -37.44 45.47
C PHE A 217 21.50 -38.77 45.82
N THR A 218 22.83 -38.84 45.88
CA THR A 218 23.59 -40.08 46.15
C THR A 218 23.55 -40.51 47.62
N GLY A 219 23.19 -39.61 48.54
CA GLY A 219 23.04 -39.93 49.97
C GLY A 219 21.67 -40.50 50.36
N LEU A 220 20.72 -40.61 49.42
CA LEU A 220 19.38 -41.09 49.70
C LEU A 220 19.32 -42.62 49.65
N PRO A 221 18.56 -43.27 50.56
CA PRO A 221 18.57 -44.71 50.72
C PRO A 221 18.12 -45.46 49.45
N PHE A 222 17.27 -44.84 48.63
CA PHE A 222 16.84 -45.37 47.34
C PHE A 222 17.99 -45.54 46.34
N PHE A 223 18.85 -44.52 46.18
CA PHE A 223 20.00 -44.60 45.26
C PHE A 223 21.15 -45.40 45.85
N ALA A 224 21.37 -45.35 47.16
CA ALA A 224 22.38 -46.16 47.84
C ALA A 224 22.14 -47.68 47.66
N ARG A 225 20.87 -48.09 47.56
CA ARG A 225 20.49 -49.48 47.22
C ARG A 225 20.70 -49.85 45.76
N LEU A 226 20.76 -48.86 44.86
CA LEU A 226 20.92 -49.04 43.42
C LEU A 226 22.39 -48.98 42.98
N SER A 227 23.26 -48.41 43.83
CA SER A 227 24.71 -48.29 43.62
C SER A 227 25.55 -49.38 44.32
N ALA A 228 24.91 -50.28 45.09
CA ALA A 228 25.54 -51.45 45.72
C ALA A 228 25.29 -52.70 44.86
#